data_AF-A0A965FJI3-F1
#
_entry.id   AF-A0A965FJI3-F1
#
_cell.length_a   1.000
_cell.length_b   1.000
_cell.length_c   1.000
_cell.angle_alpha   90.00
_cell.angle_beta   90.00
_cell.angle_gamma   90.00
#
_symmetry.space_group_name_H-M   'P 1'
#
loop_
_entity.id
_entity.type
_entity.pdbx_description
1 polymer ?
#
loop_
_entity_poly.entity_id
_entity_poly.type
_entity_poly.pdbx_seq_one_letter_code
_entity_poly.pdbx_strand_id
1 'polypeptide(L)'
;MKNVWLKLLAVAALCGLCIWELAVKDVRLGKDLQGGVSLVYSVKVPENQPADAVLGQVVEVLKQRVNPQGVLDIAMTPQGGDRV
;
A
#
# COMPACT_ATOMS: atom_id res chain seq x y z
N MET A 1 -46.86 -18.36 3.92
CA MET A 1 -46.29 -17.70 2.73
C MET A 1 -46.39 -16.15 2.73
N LYS A 2 -47.28 -15.51 3.51
CA LYS A 2 -47.44 -14.04 3.54
C LYS A 2 -46.18 -13.21 3.87
N ASN A 3 -45.24 -13.77 4.64
CA ASN A 3 -44.03 -13.02 5.08
C ASN A 3 -42.80 -13.29 4.20
N VAL A 4 -42.90 -14.20 3.23
CA VAL A 4 -41.77 -14.55 2.35
C VAL A 4 -41.44 -13.37 1.44
N TRP A 5 -42.47 -12.70 0.91
CA TRP A 5 -42.31 -11.49 0.10
C TRP A 5 -41.67 -10.33 0.86
N LEU A 6 -42.06 -10.13 2.13
CA LEU A 6 -41.46 -9.10 2.98
C LEU A 6 -39.99 -9.40 3.28
N LYS A 7 -39.65 -10.68 3.51
CA LYS A 7 -38.26 -11.12 3.68
C LYS A 7 -37.44 -10.94 2.40
N LEU A 8 -38.01 -11.24 1.24
CA LEU A 8 -37.35 -11.04 -0.06
C LEU A 8 -37.08 -9.55 -0.31
N LEU A 9 -38.04 -8.67 -0.01
CA LEU A 9 -37.84 -7.22 -0.09
C LEU A 9 -36.75 -6.73 0.86
N ALA A 10 -36.72 -7.23 2.09
CA ALA A 10 -35.67 -6.87 3.04
C ALA A 10 -34.27 -7.31 2.57
N VAL A 11 -34.17 -8.52 2.00
CA VAL A 11 -32.91 -9.01 1.41
C VAL A 11 -32.50 -8.18 0.21
N ALA A 12 -33.44 -7.86 -0.69
CA ALA A 12 -33.16 -7.02 -1.85
C ALA A 12 -32.70 -5.61 -1.44
N ALA A 13 -33.34 -5.01 -0.43
CA ALA A 13 -32.95 -3.72 0.12
C ALA A 13 -31.55 -3.76 0.76
N LEU A 14 -31.23 -4.82 1.50
CA LEU A 14 -29.89 -5.02 2.08
C LEU A 14 -28.82 -5.16 0.98
N CYS A 15 -29.08 -5.97 -0.04
CA CYS A 15 -28.19 -6.10 -1.19
C CYS A 15 -28.00 -4.75 -1.91
N GLY A 16 -29.07 -3.98 -2.10
CA GLY A 16 -29.02 -2.64 -2.69
C GLY A 16 -28.16 -1.68 -1.88
N LEU A 17 -28.28 -1.69 -0.54
CA LEU A 17 -27.44 -0.88 0.35
C LEU A 17 -25.95 -1.27 0.28
N CYS A 18 -25.65 -2.57 0.23
CA CYS A 18 -24.26 -3.03 0.06
C CYS A 18 -23.66 -2.57 -1.27
N ILE A 19 -24.42 -2.63 -2.35
CA ILE A 19 -23.98 -2.17 -3.68
C ILE A 19 -23.78 -0.65 -3.67
N TRP A 20 -24.70 0.11 -3.05
CA TRP A 20 -24.58 1.55 -2.92
C TRP A 20 -23.32 1.97 -2.15
N GLU A 21 -23.04 1.34 -1.01
CA GLU A 21 -21.83 1.59 -0.23
C GLU A 21 -20.54 1.30 -1.04
N LEU A 22 -20.53 0.22 -1.83
CA LEU A 22 -19.40 -0.11 -2.71
C LEU A 22 -19.23 0.87 -3.89
N ALA A 23 -20.33 1.42 -4.42
CA ALA A 23 -20.29 2.36 -5.53
C ALA A 23 -19.92 3.78 -5.09
N VAL A 24 -20.28 4.18 -3.86
CA VAL A 24 -20.01 5.53 -3.34
C VAL A 24 -18.63 5.64 -2.69
N LYS A 25 -18.08 4.55 -2.14
CA LYS A 25 -16.73 4.56 -1.56
C LYS A 25 -15.70 4.26 -2.63
N ASP A 26 -14.83 5.24 -2.88
CA ASP A 26 -13.61 5.01 -3.65
C ASP A 26 -12.76 3.93 -2.98
N VAL A 27 -12.74 2.74 -3.59
CA VAL A 27 -11.85 1.66 -3.18
C VAL A 27 -10.43 2.13 -3.43
N ARG A 28 -9.60 2.18 -2.39
CA ARG A 28 -8.16 2.44 -2.55
C ARG A 28 -7.55 1.31 -3.38
N LEU A 29 -7.28 1.62 -4.65
CA LEU A 29 -6.64 0.71 -5.59
C LEU A 29 -5.19 0.50 -5.18
N GLY A 30 -4.71 -0.74 -5.25
CA GLY A 30 -3.29 -1.04 -5.00
C GLY A 30 -2.38 -0.38 -6.04
N LYS A 31 -1.08 -0.29 -5.73
CA LYS A 31 -0.05 0.30 -6.60
C LYS A 31 -0.10 -0.22 -8.05
N ASP A 32 -0.44 -1.50 -8.23
CA ASP A 32 -0.51 -2.14 -9.55
C ASP A 32 -1.69 -1.63 -10.41
N LEU A 33 -2.77 -1.11 -9.78
CA LEU A 33 -3.96 -0.61 -10.47
C LEU A 33 -4.02 0.92 -10.52
N GLN A 34 -3.46 1.61 -9.52
CA GLN A 34 -3.43 3.07 -9.44
C GLN A 34 -2.19 3.67 -10.10
N GLY A 35 -1.22 2.83 -10.47
CA GLY A 35 0.08 3.25 -10.93
C GLY A 35 0.96 3.76 -9.78
N GLY A 36 2.25 3.85 -10.04
CA GLY A 36 3.21 4.37 -9.08
C GLY A 36 4.57 4.57 -9.72
N VAL A 37 5.47 5.21 -8.97
CA VAL A 37 6.87 5.37 -9.39
C VAL A 37 7.74 4.29 -8.76
N SER A 38 8.70 3.80 -9.53
CA SER A 38 9.80 2.97 -9.03
C SER A 38 11.08 3.76 -9.19
N LEU A 39 11.78 4.00 -8.09
CA LEU A 39 12.99 4.80 -8.04
C LEU A 39 14.12 3.87 -7.58
N VAL A 40 15.23 3.86 -8.31
CA VAL A 40 16.42 3.07 -7.95
C VAL A 40 17.55 4.07 -7.72
N TYR A 41 18.08 4.08 -6.51
CA TYR A 41 19.16 4.97 -6.10
C TYR A 41 20.46 4.19 -5.97
N SER A 42 21.56 4.79 -6.42
CA SER A 42 22.91 4.26 -6.15
C SER A 42 23.48 4.93 -4.91
N VAL A 43 23.97 4.11 -3.97
CA VAL A 43 24.52 4.54 -2.69
C VAL A 43 26.04 4.42 -2.76
N LYS A 44 26.74 5.54 -2.51
CA LYS A 44 28.20 5.52 -2.38
C LYS A 44 28.57 5.01 -0.98
N VAL A 45 28.98 3.75 -0.91
CA VAL A 45 29.46 3.14 0.33
C VAL A 45 30.92 3.54 0.57
N PRO A 46 31.26 4.12 1.75
CA PRO A 46 32.65 4.38 2.11
C PRO A 46 33.44 3.08 2.28
N GLU A 47 34.69 3.02 1.82
CA GLU A 47 35.53 1.80 1.85
C GLU A 47 35.73 1.21 3.26
N ASN A 48 35.53 2.01 4.30
CA ASN A 48 35.77 1.64 5.69
C ASN A 48 34.51 1.17 6.45
N GLN A 49 33.40 0.94 5.75
CA GLN A 49 32.13 0.50 6.35
C GLN A 49 31.50 -0.66 5.58
N PRO A 50 30.86 -1.61 6.30
CA PRO A 50 30.14 -2.70 5.65
C PRO A 50 28.92 -2.15 4.88
N ALA A 51 28.84 -2.49 3.59
CA ALA A 51 27.79 -2.01 2.69
C ALA A 51 26.37 -2.25 3.23
N ASP A 52 26.11 -3.43 3.81
CA ASP A 52 24.80 -3.80 4.35
C ASP A 52 24.33 -2.87 5.47
N ALA A 53 25.26 -2.43 6.34
CA ALA A 53 24.93 -1.52 7.43
C ALA A 53 24.59 -0.11 6.90
N VAL A 54 25.34 0.35 5.91
CA VAL A 54 25.12 1.66 5.27
C VAL A 54 23.79 1.66 4.50
N LEU A 55 23.53 0.62 3.71
CA LEU A 55 22.27 0.48 2.97
C LEU A 55 21.07 0.39 3.92
N GLY A 56 21.18 -0.39 5.00
CA GLY A 56 20.14 -0.48 6.03
C GLY A 56 19.85 0.87 6.68
N GLN A 57 20.87 1.64 7.02
CA GLN A 57 20.72 2.98 7.60
C GLN A 57 20.08 3.97 6.60
N VAL A 58 20.48 3.91 5.33
CA VAL A 58 19.87 4.74 4.26
C VAL A 58 18.39 4.41 4.10
N VAL A 59 18.02 3.13 4.06
CA VAL A 59 16.62 2.69 3.99
C VAL A 59 15.83 3.24 5.17
N GLU A 60 16.37 3.15 6.39
CA GLU A 60 15.66 3.60 7.59
C GLU A 60 15.40 5.12 7.58
N VAL A 61 16.42 5.90 7.23
CA VAL A 61 16.28 7.36 7.10
C VAL A 61 15.30 7.73 5.98
N LEU A 62 15.33 7.02 4.86
CA LEU A 62 14.38 7.24 3.76
C LEU A 62 12.94 6.89 4.17
N LYS A 63 12.72 5.78 4.88
CA LYS A 63 11.40 5.43 5.41
C LYS A 63 10.88 6.52 6.34
N GLN A 64 11.71 7.00 7.27
CA GLN A 64 11.31 8.04 8.21
C GLN A 64 10.96 9.37 7.52
N ARG A 65 11.62 9.70 6.41
CA ARG A 65 11.37 10.95 5.67
C ARG A 65 10.18 10.87 4.71
N VAL A 66 10.06 9.77 3.98
CA VAL A 66 9.05 9.60 2.93
C VAL A 66 7.73 9.12 3.52
N ASN A 67 7.77 8.33 4.59
CA ASN A 67 6.57 7.77 5.23
C ASN A 67 6.64 7.88 6.76
N PRO A 68 6.73 9.11 7.33
CA PRO A 68 6.89 9.31 8.77
C PRO A 68 5.75 8.72 9.60
N GLN A 69 4.53 8.66 9.05
CA GLN A 69 3.36 8.11 9.73
C GLN A 69 3.10 6.62 9.38
N GLY A 70 3.89 6.02 8.48
CA GLY A 70 3.68 4.62 8.07
C GLY A 70 2.41 4.37 7.24
N VAL A 71 1.72 5.42 6.80
CA VAL A 71 0.39 5.34 6.16
C VAL A 71 0.49 4.95 4.68
N LEU A 72 1.64 5.17 4.05
CA LEU A 72 1.89 4.81 2.66
C LEU A 72 2.40 3.37 2.55
N ASP A 73 1.87 2.60 1.59
CA ASP A 73 2.33 1.24 1.31
C ASP A 73 3.57 1.27 0.39
N ILE A 74 4.71 1.62 0.98
CA ILE A 74 5.99 1.79 0.27
C ILE A 74 6.95 0.65 0.64
N ALA A 75 7.34 -0.14 -0.35
CA ALA A 75 8.42 -1.10 -0.23
C ALA A 75 9.77 -0.43 -0.56
N MET A 76 10.71 -0.46 0.39
CA MET A 76 12.11 -0.08 0.19
C MET A 76 12.98 -1.30 0.52
N THR A 77 13.69 -1.82 -0.48
CA THR A 77 14.50 -3.04 -0.35
C THR A 77 15.88 -2.80 -0.91
N PRO A 78 16.96 -3.06 -0.15
CA PRO A 78 18.30 -3.01 -0.71
C PRO A 78 18.45 -4.04 -1.83
N GLN A 79 19.00 -3.61 -2.96
CA GLN A 79 19.29 -4.45 -4.12
C GLN A 79 20.81 -4.51 -4.33
N GLY A 80 21.41 -5.66 -4.02
CA GLY A 80 22.86 -5.84 -4.15
C GLY A 80 23.64 -5.07 -3.09
N GLY A 81 24.87 -4.65 -3.43
CA GLY A 81 25.80 -3.97 -2.51
C GLY A 81 25.81 -2.44 -2.62
N ASP A 82 25.06 -1.86 -3.55
CA ASP A 82 25.19 -0.44 -3.92
C ASP A 82 23.86 0.24 -4.28
N ARG A 83 22.70 -0.43 -4.15
CA ARG A 83 21.41 0.10 -4.63
C ARG A 83 20.26 -0.09 -3.64
N VAL A 84 19.31 0.85 -3.67
CA VAL A 84 18.05 0.85 -2.89
C VAL A 84 16.91 1.37 -3.76
#